data_AF-A0A7C3S4K4-F1
#
_entry.id   AF-A0A7C3S4K4-F1
#
_cell.length_a   1.000
_cell.length_b   1.000
_cell.length_c   1.000
_cell.angle_alpha   90.00
_cell.angle_beta   90.00
_cell.angle_gamma   90.00
#
_symmetry.space_group_name_H-M   'P 1'
#
loop_
_entity.id
_entity.type
_entity.pdbx_description
1 polymer ?
#
loop_
_entity_poly.entity_id
_entity_poly.type
_entity_poly.pdbx_seq_one_letter_code
_entity_poly.pdbx_strand_id
1 'polypeptide(L)'
;MASNADIPAPTLERLATYLGCLSDIDPREMEFISSEELGRRTQCPAELVRRDLSYFGDFGRRGVGYNVTLLRQAIVRILGLNRPQPVILVGAGHLGMALLAYPGWSRYNLSIVAAFDVDPLKIGTQLWGVEVYAADQIATTVRDLGVRMALVTVPAEVAQATADRLVAAGIRGILNFAPTPLAVPKHVVVRNVSFITEMAVLSYYTAAEE
;
A
#
# COMPACT_ATOMS: atom_id res chain seq x y z
N MET A 1 -17.16 -12.22 -13.10
CA MET A 1 -16.08 -11.45 -12.43
C MET A 1 -15.05 -12.48 -12.01
N ALA A 2 -13.78 -12.29 -12.37
CA ALA A 2 -12.72 -13.22 -11.99
C ALA A 2 -12.68 -13.36 -10.46
N SER A 3 -12.52 -14.59 -9.97
CA SER A 3 -12.20 -14.83 -8.56
C SER A 3 -10.88 -14.13 -8.22
N ASN A 4 -10.74 -13.63 -6.98
CA ASN A 4 -9.53 -12.98 -6.49
C ASN A 4 -8.23 -13.80 -6.67
N ALA A 5 -8.33 -15.08 -7.04
CA ALA A 5 -7.23 -16.01 -7.27
C ALA A 5 -6.58 -15.92 -8.67
N ASP A 6 -7.21 -15.25 -9.66
CA ASP A 6 -6.73 -15.28 -11.06
C ASP A 6 -6.02 -14.00 -11.52
N ILE A 7 -5.85 -13.02 -10.63
CA ILE A 7 -5.23 -11.73 -10.97
C ILE A 7 -3.74 -11.76 -10.57
N PRO A 8 -2.80 -11.56 -11.50
CA PRO A 8 -1.38 -11.49 -11.17
C PRO A 8 -1.07 -10.34 -10.19
N ALA A 9 -0.25 -10.59 -9.16
CA ALA A 9 0.16 -9.55 -8.22
C ALA A 9 0.78 -8.29 -8.89
N PRO A 10 1.61 -8.40 -9.94
CA PRO A 10 2.12 -7.22 -10.65
C PRO A 10 1.01 -6.37 -11.31
N THR A 11 -0.12 -6.97 -11.67
CA THR A 11 -1.28 -6.24 -12.19
C THR A 11 -1.90 -5.38 -11.10
N LEU A 12 -2.00 -5.88 -9.86
CA LEU A 12 -2.50 -5.08 -8.72
C LEU A 12 -1.57 -3.92 -8.38
N GLU A 13 -0.24 -4.13 -8.45
CA GLU A 13 0.75 -3.05 -8.27
C GLU A 13 0.57 -1.95 -9.32
N ARG A 14 0.44 -2.33 -10.60
CA ARG A 14 0.22 -1.36 -11.67
C ARG A 14 -1.13 -0.67 -11.57
N LEU A 15 -2.20 -1.34 -11.11
CA LEU A 15 -3.46 -0.66 -10.82
C LEU A 15 -3.30 0.45 -9.77
N ALA A 16 -2.50 0.24 -8.73
CA ALA A 16 -2.20 1.29 -7.75
C ALA A 16 -1.45 2.47 -8.41
N THR A 17 -0.50 2.19 -9.30
CA THR A 17 0.19 3.22 -10.11
C THR A 17 -0.79 3.99 -11.01
N TYR A 18 -1.70 3.30 -11.68
CA TYR A 18 -2.73 3.91 -12.53
C TYR A 18 -3.65 4.79 -11.70
N LEU A 19 -4.06 4.34 -10.50
CA LEU A 19 -4.87 5.15 -9.59
C LEU A 19 -4.16 6.45 -9.20
N GLY A 20 -2.86 6.38 -8.91
CA GLY A 20 -2.03 7.56 -8.66
C GLY A 20 -2.15 8.56 -9.80
N CYS A 21 -1.78 8.14 -11.02
CA CYS A 21 -1.87 8.98 -12.22
C CYS A 21 -3.27 9.55 -12.47
N LEU A 22 -4.32 8.73 -12.38
CA LEU A 22 -5.71 9.16 -12.62
C LEU A 22 -6.22 10.14 -11.55
N SER A 23 -5.62 10.12 -10.36
CA SER A 23 -5.99 11.04 -9.28
C SER A 23 -5.35 12.43 -9.45
N ASP A 24 -4.30 12.55 -10.26
CA ASP A 24 -3.69 13.84 -10.62
C ASP A 24 -4.35 14.53 -11.83
N ILE A 25 -5.28 13.85 -12.50
CA ILE A 25 -5.97 14.38 -13.68
C ILE A 25 -7.24 15.11 -13.23
N ASP A 26 -7.38 16.39 -13.61
CA ASP A 26 -8.67 17.09 -13.56
C ASP A 26 -9.58 16.59 -14.71
N PRO A 27 -10.71 15.94 -14.41
CA PRO A 27 -11.64 15.48 -15.45
C PRO A 27 -12.23 16.59 -16.33
N ARG A 28 -12.15 17.86 -15.91
CA ARG A 28 -12.56 19.02 -16.72
C ARG A 28 -11.58 19.33 -17.83
N GLU A 29 -10.31 19.01 -17.63
CA GLU A 29 -9.24 19.22 -18.61
C GLU A 29 -9.04 17.98 -19.49
N MET A 30 -9.28 16.79 -18.93
CA MET A 30 -9.16 15.52 -19.64
C MET A 30 -10.24 14.54 -19.17
N GLU A 31 -11.33 14.47 -19.91
CA GLU A 31 -12.43 13.54 -19.61
C GLU A 31 -12.07 12.08 -19.96
N PHE A 32 -11.31 11.87 -21.04
CA PHE A 32 -10.89 10.57 -21.53
C PHE A 32 -9.37 10.46 -21.66
N ILE A 33 -8.83 9.29 -21.34
CA ILE A 33 -7.40 8.97 -21.47
C ILE A 33 -7.21 7.69 -22.31
N SER A 34 -6.26 7.69 -23.23
CA SER A 34 -5.91 6.49 -24.01
C SER A 34 -5.01 5.55 -23.22
N SER A 35 -4.91 4.28 -23.62
CA SER A 35 -3.94 3.33 -23.03
C SER A 35 -2.49 3.77 -23.26
N GLU A 36 -2.23 4.47 -24.37
CA GLU A 36 -0.92 5.00 -24.71
C GLU A 36 -0.52 6.16 -23.78
N GLU A 37 -1.44 7.11 -23.55
CA GLU A 37 -1.17 8.23 -22.64
C GLU A 37 -1.10 7.78 -21.18
N LEU A 38 -2.01 6.89 -20.74
CA LEU A 38 -1.93 6.30 -19.40
C LEU A 38 -0.62 5.52 -19.22
N GLY A 39 -0.24 4.74 -20.24
CA GLY A 39 1.01 4.00 -20.26
C GLY A 39 2.24 4.90 -20.16
N ARG A 40 2.29 5.97 -20.96
CA ARG A 40 3.37 6.97 -20.93
C ARG A 40 3.52 7.62 -19.56
N ARG A 41 2.40 8.03 -18.93
CA ARG A 41 2.42 8.65 -17.59
C ARG A 41 2.81 7.70 -16.47
N THR A 42 2.63 6.39 -16.67
CA THR A 42 2.85 5.36 -15.65
C THR A 42 4.03 4.45 -15.97
N GLN A 43 4.82 4.81 -16.99
CA GLN A 43 5.96 4.04 -17.49
C GLN A 43 5.60 2.56 -17.78
N CYS A 44 4.41 2.35 -18.34
CA CYS A 44 3.85 1.03 -18.62
C CYS A 44 3.45 0.92 -20.10
N PRO A 45 3.80 -0.16 -20.83
CA PRO A 45 3.39 -0.31 -22.22
C PRO A 45 1.86 -0.33 -22.40
N ALA A 46 1.35 0.25 -23.49
CA ALA A 46 -0.08 0.41 -23.73
C ALA A 46 -0.82 -0.95 -23.84
N GLU A 47 -0.18 -1.97 -24.41
CA GLU A 47 -0.67 -3.34 -24.43
C GLU A 47 -0.78 -3.95 -23.03
N LEU A 48 0.13 -3.60 -22.12
CA LEU A 48 0.10 -4.06 -20.74
C LEU A 48 -1.04 -3.40 -19.98
N VAL A 49 -1.23 -2.08 -20.14
CA VAL A 49 -2.39 -1.34 -19.61
C VAL A 49 -3.70 -1.99 -20.05
N ARG A 50 -3.84 -2.26 -21.35
CA ARG A 50 -5.06 -2.92 -21.89
C ARG A 50 -5.28 -4.29 -21.29
N ARG A 51 -4.22 -5.11 -21.19
CA ARG A 51 -4.28 -6.45 -20.59
C ARG A 51 -4.68 -6.39 -19.13
N ASP A 52 -4.07 -5.50 -18.34
CA ASP A 52 -4.36 -5.34 -16.92
C ASP A 52 -5.81 -4.94 -16.67
N LEU A 53 -6.31 -3.95 -17.42
CA LEU A 53 -7.69 -3.51 -17.29
C LEU A 53 -8.69 -4.59 -17.73
N SER A 54 -8.35 -5.41 -18.74
CA SER A 54 -9.24 -6.47 -19.23
C SER A 54 -9.60 -7.53 -18.19
N TYR A 55 -8.76 -7.75 -17.16
CA TYR A 55 -9.07 -8.68 -16.06
C TYR A 55 -10.31 -8.27 -15.25
N PHE A 56 -10.65 -6.98 -15.23
CA PHE A 56 -11.71 -6.44 -14.38
C PHE A 56 -12.95 -5.97 -15.16
N GLY A 57 -12.94 -6.15 -16.48
CA GLY A 57 -14.04 -5.83 -17.39
C GLY A 57 -13.65 -4.83 -18.48
N ASP A 58 -14.66 -4.41 -19.25
CA ASP A 58 -14.48 -3.46 -20.34
C ASP A 58 -14.60 -2.02 -19.82
N PHE A 59 -13.48 -1.35 -19.62
CA PHE A 59 -13.42 0.03 -19.13
C PHE A 59 -13.37 1.09 -20.24
N GLY A 60 -13.21 0.69 -21.49
CA GLY A 60 -12.91 1.61 -22.59
C GLY A 60 -13.70 1.32 -23.85
N ARG A 61 -13.70 2.31 -24.76
CA ARG A 61 -14.21 2.16 -26.12
C ARG A 61 -13.06 2.29 -27.11
N ARG A 62 -12.98 1.37 -28.08
CA ARG A 62 -11.99 1.45 -29.17
C ARG A 62 -12.08 2.82 -29.85
N GLY A 63 -10.94 3.49 -30.02
CA GLY A 63 -10.86 4.83 -30.63
C GLY A 63 -11.20 6.00 -29.71
N VAL A 64 -11.69 5.78 -28.48
CA VAL A 64 -12.04 6.84 -27.51
C VAL A 64 -11.15 6.80 -26.27
N GLY A 65 -10.82 5.59 -25.78
CA GLY A 65 -10.06 5.42 -24.54
C GLY A 65 -10.96 5.15 -23.33
N TYR A 66 -10.48 5.53 -22.15
CA TYR A 66 -11.11 5.30 -20.85
C TYR A 66 -11.61 6.61 -20.27
N ASN A 67 -12.85 6.66 -19.80
CA ASN A 67 -13.31 7.81 -19.04
C ASN A 67 -12.55 7.88 -17.71
N VAL A 68 -11.88 9.00 -17.44
CA VAL A 68 -10.97 9.16 -16.29
C VAL A 68 -11.71 8.94 -14.97
N THR A 69 -12.89 9.54 -14.81
CA THR A 69 -13.68 9.43 -13.58
C THR A 69 -14.16 8.00 -13.34
N LEU A 70 -14.73 7.36 -14.36
CA LEU A 70 -15.25 5.99 -14.25
C LEU A 70 -14.13 4.97 -14.00
N LEU A 71 -13.01 5.11 -14.71
CA LEU A 71 -11.86 4.23 -14.53
C LEU A 71 -11.27 4.38 -13.12
N ARG A 72 -11.09 5.63 -12.65
CA ARG A 72 -10.62 5.90 -11.28
C ARG A 72 -11.53 5.24 -10.24
N GLN A 73 -12.85 5.43 -10.34
CA GLN A 73 -13.83 4.82 -9.43
C GLN A 73 -13.83 3.29 -9.49
N ALA A 74 -13.61 2.70 -10.66
CA ALA A 74 -13.47 1.26 -10.79
C ALA A 74 -12.22 0.74 -10.07
N ILE A 75 -11.07 1.36 -10.31
CA ILE A 75 -9.81 0.95 -9.67
C ILE A 75 -9.87 1.12 -8.15
N VAL A 76 -10.46 2.21 -7.64
CA VAL A 76 -10.70 2.41 -6.21
C VAL A 76 -11.50 1.26 -5.61
N ARG A 77 -12.56 0.79 -6.29
CA ARG A 77 -13.37 -0.36 -5.83
C ARG A 77 -12.60 -1.68 -5.89
N ILE A 78 -11.85 -1.91 -6.97
CA ILE A 78 -11.04 -3.12 -7.16
C ILE A 78 -9.99 -3.24 -6.04
N LEU A 79 -9.31 -2.15 -5.71
CA LEU A 79 -8.31 -2.10 -4.65
C LEU A 79 -8.94 -2.03 -3.23
N GLY A 80 -10.27 -1.98 -3.13
CA GLY A 80 -10.98 -1.89 -1.86
C GLY A 80 -10.83 -0.54 -1.14
N LEU A 81 -10.42 0.51 -1.85
CA LEU A 81 -10.17 1.84 -1.30
C LEU A 81 -11.42 2.73 -1.32
N ASN A 82 -12.61 2.18 -1.61
CA ASN A 82 -13.87 2.91 -1.66
C ASN A 82 -14.48 3.22 -0.27
N ARG A 83 -13.78 2.86 0.80
CA ARG A 83 -14.12 3.12 2.19
C ARG A 83 -12.85 3.44 2.97
N PRO A 84 -12.92 4.11 4.13
CA PRO A 84 -11.78 4.27 5.02
C PRO A 84 -11.13 2.92 5.35
N GLN A 85 -9.82 2.88 5.24
CA GLN A 85 -8.98 1.72 5.49
C GLN A 85 -8.05 2.07 6.66
N PRO A 86 -8.42 1.68 7.89
CA PRO A 86 -7.58 1.95 9.04
C PRO A 86 -6.35 1.03 8.99
N VAL A 87 -5.21 1.61 9.36
CA VAL A 87 -3.90 0.96 9.40
C VAL A 87 -3.31 1.21 10.79
N ILE A 88 -2.61 0.24 11.34
CA ILE A 88 -1.79 0.46 12.54
C ILE A 88 -0.30 0.48 12.19
N LEU A 89 0.50 1.16 13.01
CA LEU A 89 1.95 1.20 12.86
C LEU A 89 2.62 0.59 14.09
N VAL A 90 3.54 -0.36 13.88
CA VAL A 90 4.34 -0.95 14.97
C VAL A 90 5.80 -0.56 14.80
N GLY A 91 6.33 0.15 15.80
CA GLY A 91 7.67 0.73 15.81
C GLY A 91 7.67 2.21 15.44
N ALA A 92 7.39 3.09 16.41
CA ALA A 92 7.40 4.55 16.24
C ALA A 92 8.82 5.13 16.32
N GLY A 93 9.80 4.47 15.69
CA GLY A 93 11.16 5.01 15.48
C GLY A 93 11.21 6.07 14.38
N HIS A 94 12.40 6.45 13.93
CA HIS A 94 12.56 7.50 12.89
C HIS A 94 11.73 7.23 11.62
N LEU A 95 11.81 6.00 11.07
CA LEU A 95 11.03 5.64 9.90
C LEU A 95 9.53 5.62 10.20
N GLY A 96 9.12 5.07 11.35
CA GLY A 96 7.72 5.02 11.73
C GLY A 96 7.10 6.41 11.90
N MET A 97 7.85 7.33 12.51
CA MET A 97 7.46 8.74 12.63
C MET A 97 7.36 9.44 11.26
N ALA A 98 8.31 9.19 10.35
CA ALA A 98 8.25 9.73 8.99
C ALA A 98 7.01 9.22 8.24
N LEU A 99 6.65 7.94 8.41
CA LEU A 99 5.43 7.38 7.84
C LEU A 99 4.16 7.99 8.46
N LEU A 100 4.12 8.22 9.78
CA LEU A 100 3.00 8.91 10.43
C LEU A 100 2.80 10.33 9.89
N ALA A 101 3.89 11.05 9.64
CA ALA A 101 3.86 12.41 9.13
C ALA A 101 3.46 12.53 7.65
N TYR A 102 3.44 11.43 6.90
CA TYR A 102 3.23 11.47 5.45
C TYR A 102 1.76 11.77 5.10
N PRO A 103 1.43 12.89 4.42
CA PRO A 103 0.04 13.25 4.16
C PRO A 103 -0.66 12.37 3.12
N GLY A 104 0.12 11.60 2.33
CA GLY A 104 -0.40 10.86 1.18
C GLY A 104 -1.29 9.66 1.49
N TRP A 105 -1.41 9.23 2.76
CA TRP A 105 -2.34 8.15 3.14
C TRP A 105 -3.80 8.49 2.78
N SER A 106 -4.20 9.72 3.12
CA SER A 106 -5.56 10.21 2.95
C SER A 106 -6.03 10.19 1.49
N ARG A 107 -5.10 10.39 0.53
CA ARG A 107 -5.37 10.32 -0.91
C ARG A 107 -5.91 8.96 -1.36
N TYR A 108 -5.62 7.91 -0.60
CA TYR A 108 -6.05 6.53 -0.88
C TYR A 108 -7.06 6.00 0.15
N ASN A 109 -7.74 6.88 0.90
CA ASN A 109 -8.62 6.50 2.02
C ASN A 109 -7.91 5.64 3.09
N LEU A 110 -6.58 5.70 3.16
CA LEU A 110 -5.81 5.07 4.23
C LEU A 110 -5.65 6.04 5.38
N SER A 111 -5.68 5.54 6.60
CA SER A 111 -5.41 6.35 7.79
C SER A 111 -4.67 5.50 8.82
N ILE A 112 -3.55 6.01 9.33
CA ILE A 112 -2.89 5.38 10.48
C ILE A 112 -3.67 5.81 11.73
N VAL A 113 -4.35 4.86 12.37
CA VAL A 113 -5.29 5.15 13.47
C VAL A 113 -4.70 4.88 14.85
N ALA A 114 -3.61 4.11 14.91
CA ALA A 114 -2.90 3.80 16.15
C ALA A 114 -1.44 3.47 15.84
N ALA A 115 -0.55 3.84 16.75
CA ALA A 115 0.86 3.45 16.72
C ALA A 115 1.21 2.62 17.97
N PHE A 116 2.25 1.80 17.89
CA PHE A 116 2.72 0.95 18.98
C PHE A 116 4.23 1.06 19.13
N ASP A 117 4.70 1.15 20.37
CA ASP A 117 6.12 1.12 20.70
C ASP A 117 6.34 0.42 22.06
N VAL A 118 7.61 0.12 22.39
CA VAL A 118 8.03 -0.42 23.69
C VAL A 118 8.70 0.65 24.55
N ASP A 119 9.08 1.79 23.96
CA ASP A 119 9.68 2.91 24.66
C ASP A 119 8.65 3.61 25.58
N PRO A 120 8.82 3.55 26.92
CA PRO A 120 7.91 4.19 27.87
C PRO A 120 7.78 5.70 27.68
N LEU A 121 8.76 6.36 27.06
CA LEU A 121 8.70 7.80 26.80
C LEU A 121 7.75 8.15 25.64
N LYS A 122 7.46 7.19 24.77
CA LYS A 122 6.52 7.37 23.66
C LYS A 122 5.12 6.91 24.00
N ILE A 123 4.98 5.87 24.81
CA ILE A 123 3.69 5.29 25.18
C ILE A 123 2.82 6.36 25.88
N GLY A 124 1.57 6.48 25.43
CA GLY A 124 0.61 7.49 25.90
C GLY A 124 0.78 8.88 25.27
N THR A 125 1.78 9.07 24.41
CA THR A 125 1.93 10.31 23.64
C THR A 125 1.09 10.28 22.37
N GLN A 126 0.95 11.45 21.73
CA GLN A 126 0.39 11.57 20.40
C GLN A 126 1.45 12.06 19.41
N LEU A 127 1.58 11.34 18.30
CA LEU A 127 2.48 11.66 17.20
C LEU A 127 1.62 11.96 15.97
N TRP A 128 1.62 13.20 15.49
CA TRP A 128 0.76 13.66 14.38
C TRP A 128 -0.73 13.34 14.58
N GLY A 129 -1.22 13.44 15.82
CA GLY A 129 -2.62 13.15 16.18
C GLY A 129 -2.94 11.65 16.29
N VAL A 130 -1.94 10.77 16.17
CA VAL A 130 -2.07 9.32 16.37
C VAL A 130 -1.56 8.95 17.75
N GLU A 131 -2.38 8.29 18.56
CA GLU A 131 -2.00 7.80 19.88
C GLU A 131 -1.01 6.63 19.78
N VAL A 132 0.01 6.65 20.64
CA VAL A 132 1.01 5.59 20.77
C VAL A 132 0.67 4.70 21.96
N TYR A 133 0.29 3.46 21.68
CA TYR A 133 -0.03 2.45 22.68
C TYR A 133 1.19 1.60 23.03
N ALA A 134 1.14 0.95 24.18
CA ALA A 134 2.10 -0.08 24.53
C ALA A 134 1.94 -1.28 23.59
N ALA A 135 3.07 -1.91 23.21
CA ALA A 135 3.05 -3.01 22.28
C ALA A 135 2.14 -4.17 22.73
N ASP A 136 1.99 -4.44 24.04
CA ASP A 136 1.08 -5.46 24.61
C ASP A 136 -0.40 -5.24 24.26
N GLN A 137 -0.81 -4.00 23.99
CA GLN A 137 -2.18 -3.61 23.63
C GLN A 137 -2.54 -3.88 22.16
N ILE A 138 -1.62 -4.38 21.31
CA ILE A 138 -1.89 -4.65 19.88
C ILE A 138 -3.17 -5.47 19.70
N ALA A 139 -3.33 -6.56 20.45
CA ALA A 139 -4.43 -7.49 20.25
C ALA A 139 -5.81 -6.87 20.57
N THR A 140 -5.89 -6.05 21.62
CA THR A 140 -7.12 -5.35 21.99
C THR A 140 -7.45 -4.27 20.97
N THR A 141 -6.49 -3.39 20.68
CA THR A 141 -6.69 -2.24 19.78
C THR A 141 -7.05 -2.68 18.35
N VAL A 142 -6.43 -3.75 17.83
CA VAL A 142 -6.77 -4.29 16.49
C VAL A 142 -8.22 -4.76 16.43
N ARG A 143 -8.71 -5.43 17.48
CA ARG A 143 -10.10 -5.91 17.55
C ARG A 143 -11.08 -4.75 17.68
N ASP A 144 -10.81 -3.83 18.60
CA ASP A 144 -11.71 -2.72 18.92
C ASP A 144 -11.86 -1.75 17.74
N LEU A 145 -10.76 -1.50 17.01
CA LEU A 145 -10.76 -0.64 15.83
C LEU A 145 -11.06 -1.39 14.51
N GLY A 146 -11.23 -2.72 14.55
CA GLY A 146 -11.50 -3.53 13.36
C GLY A 146 -10.42 -3.46 12.27
N VAL A 147 -9.15 -3.29 12.68
CA VAL A 147 -8.03 -3.08 11.76
C VAL A 147 -7.61 -4.39 11.11
N ARG A 148 -7.27 -4.35 9.81
CA ARG A 148 -6.81 -5.53 9.07
C ARG A 148 -5.44 -5.36 8.42
N MET A 149 -4.85 -4.16 8.50
CA MET A 149 -3.58 -3.82 7.88
C MET A 149 -2.61 -3.20 8.88
N ALA A 150 -1.33 -3.54 8.78
CA ALA A 150 -0.28 -3.03 9.65
C ALA A 150 0.97 -2.62 8.87
N LEU A 151 1.62 -1.55 9.34
CA LEU A 151 2.99 -1.17 8.99
C LEU A 151 3.92 -1.72 10.08
N VAL A 152 5.00 -2.38 9.68
CA VAL A 152 6.01 -2.91 10.61
C VAL A 152 7.33 -2.23 10.33
N THR A 153 7.76 -1.38 11.26
CA THR A 153 8.98 -0.56 11.19
C THR A 153 9.89 -0.80 12.40
N VAL A 154 9.86 -2.02 12.93
CA VAL A 154 10.69 -2.47 14.06
C VAL A 154 12.04 -3.03 13.58
N PRO A 155 13.05 -3.13 14.46
CA PRO A 155 14.29 -3.85 14.18
C PRO A 155 14.06 -5.33 13.81
N ALA A 156 15.00 -5.93 13.09
CA ALA A 156 14.88 -7.29 12.57
C ALA A 156 14.67 -8.34 13.68
N GLU A 157 15.31 -8.14 14.83
CA GLU A 157 15.34 -9.05 15.97
C GLU A 157 13.94 -9.31 16.56
N VAL A 158 13.04 -8.34 16.42
CA VAL A 158 11.68 -8.40 16.98
C VAL A 158 10.60 -8.48 15.90
N ALA A 159 10.97 -8.42 14.62
CA ALA A 159 10.02 -8.32 13.51
C ALA A 159 9.10 -9.54 13.40
N GLN A 160 9.64 -10.76 13.54
CA GLN A 160 8.84 -11.99 13.49
C GLN A 160 7.86 -12.07 14.66
N ALA A 161 8.32 -11.80 15.89
CA ALA A 161 7.44 -11.81 17.07
C ALA A 161 6.34 -10.75 16.95
N THR A 162 6.63 -9.57 16.40
CA THR A 162 5.61 -8.57 16.08
C THR A 162 4.61 -9.09 15.05
N ALA A 163 5.07 -9.73 13.98
CA ALA A 163 4.21 -10.30 12.95
C ALA A 163 3.26 -11.36 13.54
N ASP A 164 3.78 -12.29 14.35
CA ASP A 164 2.97 -13.35 14.97
C ASP A 164 1.84 -12.77 15.82
N ARG A 165 2.13 -11.69 16.57
CA ARG A 165 1.14 -10.99 17.40
C ARG A 165 0.09 -10.27 16.55
N LEU A 166 0.49 -9.64 15.45
CA LEU A 166 -0.43 -9.00 14.50
C LEU A 166 -1.34 -10.04 13.85
N VAL A 167 -0.80 -11.18 13.42
CA VAL A 167 -1.57 -12.29 12.83
C VAL A 167 -2.58 -12.83 13.84
N ALA A 168 -2.14 -13.11 15.08
CA ALA A 168 -3.02 -13.57 16.15
C ALA A 168 -4.13 -12.55 16.49
N ALA A 169 -3.86 -11.25 16.33
CA ALA A 169 -4.83 -10.18 16.52
C ALA A 169 -5.85 -10.04 15.36
N GLY A 170 -5.62 -10.71 14.22
CA GLY A 170 -6.52 -10.71 13.08
C GLY A 170 -6.07 -9.86 11.88
N ILE A 171 -4.84 -9.34 11.89
CA ILE A 171 -4.24 -8.63 10.75
C ILE A 171 -4.12 -9.59 9.56
N ARG A 172 -4.46 -9.09 8.37
CA ARG A 172 -4.45 -9.84 7.09
C ARG A 172 -3.44 -9.29 6.08
N GLY A 173 -3.01 -8.04 6.23
CA GLY A 173 -2.03 -7.40 5.38
C GLY A 173 -0.92 -6.74 6.20
N ILE A 174 0.33 -7.02 5.88
CA ILE A 174 1.49 -6.40 6.53
C ILE A 174 2.37 -5.75 5.46
N LEU A 175 2.64 -4.46 5.60
CA LEU A 175 3.73 -3.79 4.89
C LEU A 175 4.95 -3.77 5.81
N ASN A 176 5.93 -4.61 5.47
CA ASN A 176 7.11 -4.86 6.27
C ASN A 176 8.29 -4.01 5.78
N PHE A 177 8.79 -3.13 6.64
CA PHE A 177 10.02 -2.38 6.45
C PHE A 177 11.19 -2.95 7.27
N ALA A 178 10.96 -3.96 8.11
CA ALA A 178 12.05 -4.61 8.82
C ALA A 178 12.95 -5.34 7.81
N PRO A 179 14.28 -5.32 7.98
CA PRO A 179 15.23 -5.90 7.03
C PRO A 179 15.33 -7.42 7.18
N THR A 180 14.20 -8.10 7.31
CA THR A 180 14.08 -9.55 7.43
C THR A 180 12.74 -10.02 6.88
N PRO A 181 12.67 -11.14 6.15
CA PRO A 181 11.40 -11.72 5.72
C PRO A 181 10.59 -12.23 6.92
N LEU A 182 9.27 -12.13 6.83
CA LEU A 182 8.35 -12.61 7.86
C LEU A 182 7.72 -13.94 7.42
N ALA A 183 7.77 -14.95 8.29
CA ALA A 183 7.03 -16.19 8.13
C ALA A 183 5.60 -15.99 8.64
N VAL A 184 4.61 -16.04 7.75
CA VAL A 184 3.19 -15.89 8.11
C VAL A 184 2.32 -16.99 7.49
N PRO A 185 1.14 -17.29 8.07
CA PRO A 185 0.19 -18.21 7.44
C PRO A 185 -0.30 -17.72 6.08
N LYS A 186 -0.71 -18.65 5.19
CA LYS A 186 -1.18 -18.36 3.82
C LYS A 186 -2.30 -17.33 3.70
N HIS A 187 -3.07 -17.12 4.77
CA HIS A 187 -4.19 -16.17 4.78
C HIS A 187 -3.77 -14.73 5.08
N VAL A 188 -2.48 -14.48 5.29
CA VAL A 188 -1.87 -13.17 5.55
C VAL A 188 -0.95 -12.84 4.40
N VAL A 189 -1.09 -11.64 3.85
CA VAL A 189 -0.24 -11.13 2.77
C VAL A 189 0.82 -10.22 3.38
N VAL A 190 2.09 -10.47 3.06
CA VAL A 190 3.21 -9.61 3.44
C VAL A 190 3.80 -8.99 2.18
N ARG A 191 3.98 -7.66 2.22
CA ARG A 191 4.72 -6.89 1.23
C ARG A 191 5.97 -6.35 1.90
N ASN A 192 7.15 -6.73 1.41
CA ASN A 192 8.41 -6.22 1.93
C ASN A 192 8.81 -4.96 1.17
N VAL A 193 9.33 -3.97 1.89
CA VAL A 193 9.87 -2.72 1.34
C VAL A 193 11.29 -2.55 1.86
N SER A 194 12.25 -2.39 0.94
CA SER A 194 13.66 -2.22 1.29
C SER A 194 14.28 -1.19 0.35
N PHE A 195 14.56 0.01 0.87
CA PHE A 195 15.29 1.02 0.12
C PHE A 195 16.69 0.54 -0.27
N ILE A 196 17.32 -0.31 0.55
CA ILE A 196 18.64 -0.86 0.27
C ILE A 196 18.60 -1.81 -0.93
N THR A 197 17.56 -2.63 -1.05
CA THR A 197 17.38 -3.53 -2.19
C THR A 197 17.19 -2.73 -3.48
N GLU A 198 16.37 -1.68 -3.45
CA GLU A 198 16.19 -0.79 -4.60
C GLU A 198 17.50 -0.07 -4.97
N MET A 199 18.25 0.44 -3.98
CA MET A 199 19.55 1.08 -4.21
C MET A 199 20.59 0.12 -4.78
N ALA A 200 20.59 -1.15 -4.37
CA ALA A 200 21.47 -2.18 -4.94
C ALA A 200 21.11 -2.52 -6.39
N VAL A 201 19.83 -2.44 -6.77
CA VAL A 201 19.43 -2.56 -8.17
C VAL A 201 19.88 -1.34 -8.96
N LEU A 202 19.74 -0.13 -8.42
CA LEU A 202 20.24 1.08 -9.06
C LEU A 202 21.77 1.05 -9.26
N SER A 203 22.53 0.52 -8.30
CA SER A 203 23.98 0.45 -8.42
C SER A 203 24.44 -0.43 -9.59
N TYR A 204 23.67 -1.45 -9.97
CA TYR A 204 23.94 -2.23 -11.19
C TYR A 204 23.89 -1.36 -12.45
N TYR A 205 22.92 -0.44 -12.56
CA TYR A 205 22.77 0.42 -13.73
C TYR A 205 23.81 1.55 -13.77
N THR A 206 24.35 1.96 -12.62
CA THR A 206 25.42 2.97 -12.56
C THR A 206 26.82 2.37 -12.63
N ALA A 207 26.98 1.07 -12.40
CA ALA A 207 28.27 0.39 -12.48
C ALA A 207 28.78 0.22 -13.92
N ALA A 208 27.95 0.49 -14.93
CA ALA A 208 28.30 0.34 -16.35
C ALA A 208 28.79 1.65 -17.01
N GLU A 209 29.20 2.65 -16.23
CA GLU A 209 29.78 3.92 -16.73
C GLU A 209 31.32 4.01 -16.57
N GLU A 210 32.02 2.89 -16.36
CA GLU A 210 33.49 2.76 -16.51
C GLU A 210 33.86 1.84 -17.68
#